data_AF-A0A8D8Z904-F1
#
_entry.id   AF-A0A8D8Z904-F1
#
_cell.length_a   1.000
_cell.length_b   1.000
_cell.length_c   1.000
_cell.angle_alpha   90.00
_cell.angle_beta   90.00
_cell.angle_gamma   90.00
#
_symmetry.space_group_name_H-M   'P 1'
#
loop_
_entity.id
_entity.type
_entity.pdbx_description
1 polymer ?
#
loop_
_entity_poly.entity_id
_entity_poly.type
_entity_poly.pdbx_seq_one_letter_code
_entity_poly.pdbx_strand_id
1 'polypeptide(L)'
;MKKTKVVYTYTVYHFVPILSNTRVTKRQNFEFKRIIMSDIKNSNCNSKCCPENNKEEHPAVSNFREYLRIRSVHPNVNYDGCVKFLEKQAASLRLPIKVYSFAAGKPVVIITWTGLEPKKESILPNSHMDVVPAFPDQCTHDPFGAHKDEQGNIYARGSQDMKCVGIQYLETIRRFIADGKRCKRTLHVSFVPDEEI
;
A
#
# COMPACT_ATOMS: atom_id res chain seq x y z
N MET A 1 -25.24 -18.53 15.35
CA MET A 1 -24.33 -17.51 14.76
C MET A 1 -23.23 -18.24 14.00
N LYS A 2 -23.01 -17.94 12.71
CA LYS A 2 -21.91 -18.56 11.94
C LYS A 2 -20.62 -17.76 12.18
N LYS A 3 -19.55 -18.44 12.63
CA LYS A 3 -18.23 -17.81 12.83
C LYS A 3 -17.57 -17.57 11.46
N THR A 4 -17.40 -16.32 11.07
CA THR A 4 -16.69 -15.93 9.85
C THR A 4 -15.21 -16.26 9.97
N LYS A 5 -14.68 -17.14 9.12
CA LYS A 5 -13.24 -17.36 9.00
C LYS A 5 -12.66 -16.29 8.07
N VAL A 6 -11.95 -15.33 8.63
CA VAL A 6 -11.12 -14.39 7.85
C VAL A 6 -9.86 -15.11 7.40
N VAL A 7 -9.52 -15.01 6.10
CA VAL A 7 -8.35 -15.66 5.50
C VAL A 7 -7.34 -14.58 5.10
N TYR A 8 -6.10 -14.68 5.61
CA TYR A 8 -5.06 -13.66 5.51
C TYR A 8 -4.01 -14.00 4.41
N THR A 9 -3.85 -13.16 3.36
CA THR A 9 -2.85 -13.30 2.24
C THR A 9 -2.60 -11.95 1.49
N TYR A 10 -1.39 -11.62 0.97
CA TYR A 10 -0.96 -10.20 0.64
C TYR A 10 0.06 -10.02 -0.55
N THR A 11 -0.15 -9.15 -1.58
CA THR A 11 0.91 -8.29 -2.27
C THR A 11 1.52 -8.55 -3.72
N VAL A 12 2.86 -8.51 -4.00
CA VAL A 12 3.53 -8.03 -5.29
C VAL A 12 4.47 -8.94 -6.17
N TYR A 13 4.64 -8.62 -7.48
CA TYR A 13 5.80 -9.05 -8.32
C TYR A 13 6.54 -7.86 -9.01
N HIS A 14 7.89 -7.90 -8.98
CA HIS A 14 8.95 -7.23 -9.80
C HIS A 14 8.96 -5.72 -10.13
N PHE A 15 10.05 -5.07 -9.66
CA PHE A 15 10.98 -4.27 -10.49
C PHE A 15 12.42 -4.53 -9.97
N VAL A 16 13.38 -4.87 -10.86
CA VAL A 16 14.87 -4.97 -10.80
C VAL A 16 15.60 -5.36 -9.47
N PRO A 17 16.61 -6.28 -9.47
CA PRO A 17 17.29 -6.75 -8.26
C PRO A 17 18.64 -6.05 -7.94
N ILE A 18 18.93 -5.82 -6.65
CA ILE A 18 20.28 -5.72 -6.05
C ILE A 18 20.21 -6.26 -4.59
N LEU A 19 21.38 -6.62 -4.04
CA LEU A 19 21.57 -7.58 -2.96
C LEU A 19 21.45 -7.01 -1.54
N SER A 20 20.67 -7.67 -0.68
CA SER A 20 21.00 -7.84 0.75
C SER A 20 20.51 -9.19 1.25
N ASN A 21 21.30 -9.87 2.08
CA ASN A 21 21.07 -11.26 2.48
C ASN A 21 20.13 -11.37 3.70
N THR A 22 18.82 -11.28 3.48
CA THR A 22 17.81 -11.71 4.46
C THR A 22 16.60 -12.34 3.77
N ARG A 23 16.23 -13.57 4.18
CA ARG A 23 15.35 -14.47 3.40
C ARG A 23 13.87 -14.29 3.77
N VAL A 24 13.31 -13.11 3.45
CA VAL A 24 11.94 -12.65 3.75
C VAL A 24 11.43 -11.79 2.55
N THR A 25 10.22 -11.92 1.99
CA THR A 25 9.18 -12.98 2.03
C THR A 25 8.57 -13.10 0.62
N LYS A 26 8.67 -14.26 -0.05
CA LYS A 26 8.21 -14.41 -1.46
C LYS A 26 6.74 -14.82 -1.64
N ARG A 27 6.11 -15.41 -0.61
CA ARG A 27 4.91 -16.26 -0.78
C ARG A 27 3.58 -15.51 -0.79
N GLN A 28 3.42 -14.54 0.11
CA GLN A 28 2.15 -13.83 0.30
C GLN A 28 1.66 -13.20 -1.01
N ASN A 29 2.61 -12.68 -1.79
CA ASN A 29 2.42 -11.81 -2.94
C ASN A 29 1.55 -12.38 -4.06
N PHE A 30 1.74 -13.66 -4.37
CA PHE A 30 1.17 -14.28 -5.55
C PHE A 30 -0.37 -14.28 -5.52
N GLU A 31 -0.97 -14.38 -4.33
CA GLU A 31 -2.41 -14.53 -4.15
C GLU A 31 -3.20 -13.24 -4.37
N PHE A 32 -2.73 -12.07 -3.94
CA PHE A 32 -3.47 -10.82 -4.23
C PHE A 32 -3.56 -10.58 -5.73
N LYS A 33 -2.44 -10.71 -6.45
CA LYS A 33 -2.44 -10.65 -7.92
C LYS A 33 -3.33 -11.73 -8.53
N ARG A 34 -3.28 -12.98 -8.06
CA ARG A 34 -4.11 -14.08 -8.60
C ARG A 34 -5.60 -13.85 -8.39
N ILE A 35 -6.02 -13.48 -7.18
CA ILE A 35 -7.41 -13.21 -6.82
C ILE A 35 -7.93 -12.02 -7.65
N ILE A 36 -7.23 -10.88 -7.64
CA ILE A 36 -7.70 -9.69 -8.37
C ILE A 36 -7.71 -9.92 -9.88
N MET A 37 -6.68 -10.55 -10.47
CA MET A 37 -6.68 -10.87 -11.90
C MET A 37 -7.78 -11.87 -12.28
N SER A 38 -8.20 -12.77 -11.37
CA SER A 38 -9.36 -13.64 -11.58
C SER A 38 -10.72 -12.93 -11.41
N ASP A 39 -10.75 -11.82 -10.67
CA ASP A 39 -11.94 -11.00 -10.43
C ASP A 39 -12.08 -9.80 -11.37
N ILE A 40 -11.06 -9.46 -12.15
CA ILE A 40 -11.13 -8.50 -13.25
C ILE A 40 -11.89 -9.13 -14.43
N LYS A 41 -12.85 -8.39 -14.99
CA LYS A 41 -13.30 -8.61 -16.38
C LYS A 41 -12.42 -7.79 -17.31
N ASN A 42 -11.89 -8.41 -18.36
CA ASN A 42 -11.27 -7.68 -19.47
C ASN A 42 -12.35 -6.95 -20.25
N SER A 43 -12.31 -5.62 -20.21
CA SER A 43 -12.71 -4.77 -21.32
C SER A 43 -11.59 -4.75 -22.37
N ASN A 44 -11.93 -4.63 -23.66
CA ASN A 44 -10.92 -4.46 -24.72
C ASN A 44 -10.25 -3.10 -24.57
N CYS A 45 -9.09 -3.06 -23.91
CA CYS A 45 -8.25 -1.88 -23.78
C CYS A 45 -6.93 -2.09 -24.53
N ASN A 46 -6.82 -1.48 -25.71
CA ASN A 46 -5.56 -1.38 -26.46
C ASN A 46 -4.82 -0.12 -25.97
N SER A 47 -4.02 -0.26 -24.91
CA SER A 47 -3.15 0.83 -24.41
C SER A 47 -1.71 0.36 -24.24
N LYS A 48 -0.98 0.28 -25.37
CA LYS A 48 0.49 0.35 -25.33
C LYS A 48 0.91 1.78 -24.97
N CYS A 49 1.12 2.06 -23.69
CA CYS A 49 1.79 3.29 -23.23
C CYS A 49 2.67 3.02 -22.00
N CYS A 50 3.88 2.53 -22.25
CA CYS A 50 5.03 2.75 -21.37
C CYS A 50 6.12 3.40 -22.23
N PRO A 51 6.37 4.72 -22.11
CA PRO A 51 7.57 5.32 -22.67
C PRO A 51 8.76 4.83 -21.83
N GLU A 52 9.67 4.08 -22.45
CA GLU A 52 11.02 3.93 -21.90
C GLU A 52 11.79 5.23 -22.18
N ASN A 53 12.51 5.72 -21.17
CA ASN A 53 13.19 7.02 -21.06
C ASN A 53 12.33 8.22 -20.62
N ASN A 54 12.35 8.50 -19.32
CA ASN A 54 12.48 9.87 -18.82
C ASN A 54 13.34 9.88 -17.54
N LYS A 55 14.05 10.98 -17.24
CA LYS A 55 14.84 11.15 -16.00
C LYS A 55 13.96 11.44 -14.75
N GLU A 56 12.67 11.20 -14.87
CA GLU A 56 11.63 11.65 -13.94
C GLU A 56 11.12 10.48 -13.07
N GLU A 57 10.82 10.74 -11.80
CA GLU A 57 10.41 9.69 -10.87
C GLU A 57 8.97 9.23 -11.16
N HIS A 58 8.78 7.93 -11.43
CA HIS A 58 7.45 7.35 -11.67
C HIS A 58 6.50 7.67 -10.49
N PRO A 59 5.27 8.20 -10.72
CA PRO A 59 4.40 8.72 -9.66
C PRO A 59 4.14 7.78 -8.47
N ALA A 60 4.00 6.47 -8.70
CA ALA A 60 3.89 5.47 -7.62
C ALA A 60 5.09 5.48 -6.65
N VAL A 61 6.31 5.72 -7.14
CA VAL A 61 7.53 5.84 -6.33
C VAL A 61 7.50 7.16 -5.56
N SER A 62 7.06 8.25 -6.18
CA SER A 62 6.86 9.54 -5.52
C SER A 62 5.86 9.44 -4.37
N ASN A 63 4.70 8.79 -4.59
CA ASN A 63 3.68 8.51 -3.58
C ASN A 63 4.23 7.64 -2.43
N PHE A 64 5.03 6.62 -2.75
CA PHE A 64 5.68 5.77 -1.74
C PHE A 64 6.67 6.57 -0.88
N ARG A 65 7.54 7.37 -1.51
CA ARG A 65 8.52 8.22 -0.80
C ARG A 65 7.84 9.33 0.00
N GLU A 66 6.71 9.87 -0.46
CA GLU A 66 5.88 10.78 0.33
C GLU A 66 5.38 10.09 1.62
N TYR A 67 4.82 8.88 1.52
CA TYR A 67 4.28 8.15 2.67
C TYR A 67 5.36 7.70 3.68
N LEU A 68 6.57 7.38 3.19
CA LEU A 68 7.73 7.05 4.02
C LEU A 68 8.24 8.22 4.86
N ARG A 69 8.13 9.47 4.36
CA ARG A 69 8.56 10.66 5.10
C ARG A 69 7.67 11.01 6.30
N ILE A 70 6.50 10.38 6.39
CA ILE A 70 5.59 10.56 7.53
C ILE A 70 6.12 9.78 8.72
N ARG A 71 6.52 10.49 9.77
CA ARG A 71 7.17 9.97 10.98
C ARG A 71 6.17 9.31 11.94
N SER A 72 5.50 8.25 11.48
CA SER A 72 4.58 7.43 12.28
C SER A 72 5.31 6.41 13.16
N VAL A 73 6.32 6.86 13.91
CA VAL A 73 7.26 6.00 14.64
C VAL A 73 6.89 5.84 16.12
N HIS A 74 6.99 4.62 16.64
CA HIS A 74 6.78 4.32 18.07
C HIS A 74 7.82 4.97 18.99
N PRO A 75 7.52 5.18 20.29
CA PRO A 75 6.27 4.82 20.98
C PRO A 75 5.16 5.89 20.89
N ASN A 76 5.50 7.13 20.53
CA ASN A 76 4.58 8.27 20.55
C ASN A 76 4.09 8.60 19.13
N VAL A 77 3.37 7.67 18.51
CA VAL A 77 2.97 7.77 17.09
C VAL A 77 1.94 8.88 16.89
N ASN A 78 2.21 9.81 15.96
CA ASN A 78 1.20 10.72 15.41
C ASN A 78 0.74 10.22 14.04
N TYR A 79 -0.52 9.75 13.96
CA TYR A 79 -1.12 9.22 12.74
C TYR A 79 -1.73 10.28 11.81
N ASP A 80 -1.87 11.55 12.22
CA ASP A 80 -2.52 12.61 11.43
C ASP A 80 -1.93 12.75 10.02
N GLY A 81 -0.60 12.64 9.90
CA GLY A 81 0.07 12.67 8.61
C GLY A 81 -0.35 11.49 7.72
N CYS A 82 -0.42 10.28 8.29
CA CYS A 82 -0.85 9.08 7.57
C CYS A 82 -2.31 9.20 7.14
N VAL A 83 -3.21 9.67 8.03
CA VAL A 83 -4.63 9.90 7.68
C VAL A 83 -4.77 10.90 6.55
N LYS A 84 -4.14 12.08 6.66
CA LYS A 84 -4.15 13.13 5.61
C LYS A 84 -3.59 12.64 4.26
N PHE A 85 -2.53 11.84 4.30
CA PHE A 85 -1.99 11.21 3.10
C PHE A 85 -3.00 10.24 2.47
N LEU A 86 -3.62 9.37 3.27
CA LEU A 86 -4.63 8.40 2.79
C LEU A 86 -5.89 9.09 2.26
N GLU A 87 -6.32 10.20 2.87
CA GLU A 87 -7.39 11.07 2.36
C GLU A 87 -7.04 11.65 0.99
N LYS A 88 -5.82 12.21 0.83
CA LYS A 88 -5.30 12.69 -0.46
C LYS A 88 -5.29 11.57 -1.51
N GLN A 89 -4.82 10.37 -1.16
CA GLN A 89 -4.81 9.24 -2.09
C GLN A 89 -6.23 8.80 -2.48
N ALA A 90 -7.15 8.66 -1.51
CA ALA A 90 -8.55 8.31 -1.77
C ALA A 90 -9.26 9.34 -2.65
N ALA A 91 -9.08 10.64 -2.38
CA ALA A 91 -9.62 11.74 -3.18
C ALA A 91 -9.09 11.69 -4.62
N SER A 92 -7.78 11.45 -4.82
CA SER A 92 -7.17 11.31 -6.16
C SER A 92 -7.73 10.13 -6.96
N LEU A 93 -8.26 9.11 -6.29
CA LEU A 93 -8.90 7.93 -6.90
C LEU A 93 -10.43 8.06 -6.97
N ARG A 94 -11.01 9.14 -6.42
CA ARG A 94 -12.45 9.35 -6.22
C ARG A 94 -13.12 8.19 -5.45
N LEU A 95 -12.40 7.62 -4.48
CA LEU A 95 -12.89 6.51 -3.66
C LEU A 95 -13.38 7.01 -2.29
N PRO A 96 -14.51 6.47 -1.78
CA PRO A 96 -14.94 6.75 -0.42
C PRO A 96 -13.94 6.23 0.60
N ILE A 97 -13.61 7.10 1.55
CA ILE A 97 -12.77 6.82 2.71
C ILE A 97 -13.62 6.94 3.99
N LYS A 98 -13.32 6.12 4.99
CA LYS A 98 -13.86 6.23 6.35
C LYS A 98 -12.73 6.08 7.35
N VAL A 99 -12.74 6.91 8.38
CA VAL A 99 -11.83 6.80 9.53
C VAL A 99 -12.66 6.42 10.75
N TYR A 100 -12.25 5.36 11.44
CA TYR A 100 -12.85 4.88 12.68
C TYR A 100 -11.85 5.06 13.82
N SER A 101 -12.31 5.42 15.02
CA SER A 101 -11.48 5.43 16.23
C SER A 101 -12.10 4.47 17.23
N PHE A 102 -11.32 3.46 17.62
CA PHE A 102 -11.70 2.47 18.64
C PHE A 102 -10.95 2.72 19.97
N ALA A 103 -9.83 3.45 19.91
CA ALA A 103 -9.11 4.00 21.03
C ALA A 103 -8.59 5.41 20.67
N ALA A 104 -8.40 6.26 21.67
CA ALA A 104 -7.92 7.62 21.49
C ALA A 104 -6.55 7.62 20.79
N GLY A 105 -6.38 8.48 19.78
CA GLY A 105 -5.14 8.57 18.99
C GLY A 105 -4.85 7.39 18.05
N LYS A 106 -5.71 6.36 17.99
CA LYS A 106 -5.51 5.14 17.18
C LYS A 106 -6.60 5.03 16.08
N PRO A 107 -6.43 5.74 14.94
CA PRO A 107 -7.37 5.72 13.83
C PRO A 107 -7.19 4.50 12.92
N VAL A 108 -8.28 3.82 12.57
CA VAL A 108 -8.35 2.80 11.51
C VAL A 108 -8.96 3.43 10.26
N VAL A 109 -8.22 3.44 9.16
CA VAL A 109 -8.65 4.04 7.88
C VAL A 109 -9.07 2.94 6.90
N ILE A 110 -10.25 3.06 6.31
CA ILE A 110 -10.78 2.15 5.29
C ILE A 110 -11.08 2.91 4.00
N ILE A 111 -10.38 2.58 2.91
CA ILE A 111 -10.67 3.09 1.56
C ILE A 111 -11.42 2.00 0.78
N THR A 112 -12.59 2.32 0.23
CA THR A 112 -13.48 1.32 -0.41
C THR A 112 -13.58 1.50 -1.92
N TRP A 113 -13.30 0.44 -2.68
CA TRP A 113 -13.58 0.35 -4.11
C TRP A 113 -14.67 -0.70 -4.38
N THR A 114 -15.90 -0.22 -4.58
CA THR A 114 -17.09 -1.05 -4.76
C THR A 114 -17.00 -1.89 -6.05
N GLY A 115 -17.15 -3.20 -5.91
CA GLY A 115 -17.11 -4.14 -7.03
C GLY A 115 -18.37 -4.08 -7.91
N LEU A 116 -18.38 -4.90 -8.97
CA LEU A 116 -19.54 -5.09 -9.84
C LEU A 116 -20.66 -5.91 -9.16
N GLU A 117 -20.31 -6.74 -8.18
CA GLU A 117 -21.22 -7.65 -7.48
C GLU A 117 -21.13 -7.42 -5.96
N PRO A 118 -21.59 -6.26 -5.43
CA PRO A 118 -21.37 -5.85 -4.04
C PRO A 118 -22.08 -6.71 -2.98
N LYS A 119 -22.90 -7.69 -3.39
CA LYS A 119 -23.50 -8.72 -2.52
C LYS A 119 -22.58 -9.93 -2.27
N LYS A 120 -21.47 -10.06 -3.00
CA LYS A 120 -20.44 -11.07 -2.74
C LYS A 120 -19.58 -10.65 -1.55
N GLU A 121 -18.96 -11.63 -0.89
CA GLU A 121 -17.94 -11.40 0.13
C GLU A 121 -16.84 -10.45 -0.41
N SER A 122 -16.48 -9.47 0.41
CA SER A 122 -15.45 -8.48 0.09
C SER A 122 -14.04 -9.04 0.29
N ILE A 123 -13.06 -8.39 -0.33
CA ILE A 123 -11.64 -8.63 -0.08
C ILE A 123 -11.11 -7.45 0.77
N LEU A 124 -10.32 -7.75 1.81
CA LEU A 124 -9.76 -6.77 2.75
C LEU A 124 -8.21 -6.80 2.70
N PRO A 125 -7.55 -6.10 1.75
CA PRO A 125 -6.10 -5.94 1.80
C PRO A 125 -5.74 -5.02 2.99
N ASN A 126 -5.02 -5.58 3.96
CA ASN A 126 -4.65 -4.87 5.20
C ASN A 126 -3.18 -4.43 5.19
N SER A 127 -2.90 -3.29 5.82
CA SER A 127 -1.56 -2.82 6.15
C SER A 127 -1.58 -2.02 7.45
N HIS A 128 -0.47 -1.98 8.19
CA HIS A 128 -0.31 -1.06 9.31
C HIS A 128 0.33 0.27 8.85
N MET A 129 0.24 1.30 9.70
CA MET A 129 0.72 2.66 9.42
C MET A 129 1.96 3.05 10.24
N ASP A 130 2.11 2.47 11.42
CA ASP A 130 3.24 2.66 12.32
C ASP A 130 4.49 1.95 11.84
N VAL A 131 5.59 2.25 12.53
CA VAL A 131 6.90 1.65 12.29
C VAL A 131 7.67 1.62 13.61
N VAL A 132 8.47 0.57 13.84
CA VAL A 132 9.44 0.53 14.95
C VAL A 132 10.47 1.68 14.86
N PRO A 133 11.10 2.06 15.99
CA PRO A 133 12.21 3.00 16.03
C PRO A 133 13.34 2.72 15.03
N ALA A 134 14.15 3.75 14.80
CA ALA A 134 15.41 3.67 14.07
C ALA A 134 16.49 4.40 14.87
N PHE A 135 17.71 3.88 14.85
CA PHE A 135 18.89 4.51 15.44
C PHE A 135 19.58 5.31 14.33
N PRO A 136 19.47 6.67 14.30
CA PRO A 136 19.96 7.46 13.17
C PRO A 136 21.46 7.26 12.92
N ASP A 137 22.21 7.12 14.00
CA ASP A 137 23.67 6.93 14.06
C ASP A 137 24.13 5.63 13.37
N GLN A 138 23.21 4.68 13.17
CA GLN A 138 23.44 3.40 12.49
C GLN A 138 22.89 3.38 11.05
N CYS A 139 22.32 4.50 10.57
CA CYS A 139 21.67 4.61 9.27
C CYS A 139 22.53 5.48 8.32
N THR A 140 22.86 4.96 7.13
CA THR A 140 23.60 5.71 6.09
C THR A 140 22.86 6.95 5.59
N HIS A 141 21.53 7.01 5.77
CA HIS A 141 20.65 8.10 5.38
C HIS A 141 19.60 8.34 6.47
N ASP A 142 18.97 9.52 6.49
CA ASP A 142 17.83 9.79 7.40
C ASP A 142 16.74 8.70 7.21
N PRO A 143 16.41 7.92 8.27
CA PRO A 143 15.40 6.87 8.19
C PRO A 143 14.00 7.39 7.83
N PHE A 144 13.76 8.70 7.89
CA PHE A 144 12.50 9.33 7.46
C PHE A 144 12.69 10.30 6.28
N GLY A 145 13.85 10.32 5.62
CA GLY A 145 14.10 11.15 4.45
C GLY A 145 13.57 10.56 3.13
N ALA A 146 13.37 9.24 3.10
CA ALA A 146 13.10 8.46 1.88
C ALA A 146 14.13 8.76 0.78
N HIS A 147 15.41 8.65 1.16
CA HIS A 147 16.53 8.79 0.22
C HIS A 147 16.43 7.70 -0.85
N LYS A 148 16.74 8.07 -2.11
CA LYS A 148 16.83 7.13 -3.21
C LYS A 148 18.19 7.30 -3.87
N ASP A 149 19.00 6.25 -3.90
CA ASP A 149 20.32 6.28 -4.50
C ASP A 149 20.27 6.23 -6.05
N GLU A 150 21.44 6.33 -6.67
CA GLU A 150 21.60 6.29 -8.13
C GLU A 150 21.25 4.92 -8.73
N GLN A 151 21.29 3.86 -7.92
CA GLN A 151 20.89 2.50 -8.28
C GLN A 151 19.38 2.26 -8.12
N GLY A 152 18.65 3.23 -7.54
CA GLY A 152 17.21 3.20 -7.35
C GLY A 152 16.73 2.58 -6.03
N ASN A 153 17.63 2.20 -5.12
CA ASN A 153 17.26 1.68 -3.81
C ASN A 153 16.68 2.80 -2.93
N ILE A 154 15.64 2.50 -2.16
CA ILE A 154 14.96 3.49 -1.29
C ILE A 154 15.22 3.15 0.18
N TYR A 155 15.88 4.06 0.88
CA TYR A 155 16.24 3.93 2.29
C TYR A 155 15.28 4.75 3.14
N ALA A 156 14.49 4.05 3.95
CA ALA A 156 13.64 4.60 5.00
C ALA A 156 13.17 3.50 5.95
N ARG A 157 12.92 3.84 7.21
CA ARG A 157 12.07 3.04 8.10
C ARG A 157 10.66 2.99 7.50
N GLY A 158 10.07 1.80 7.44
CA GLY A 158 8.80 1.57 6.74
C GLY A 158 8.93 1.07 5.29
N SER A 159 10.13 1.07 4.70
CA SER A 159 10.28 0.74 3.26
C SER A 159 10.01 -0.74 2.94
N GLN A 160 10.26 -1.63 3.89
CA GLN A 160 9.91 -3.06 3.80
C GLN A 160 8.69 -3.40 4.66
N ASP A 161 8.59 -2.82 5.85
CA ASP A 161 7.57 -3.18 6.85
C ASP A 161 6.77 -1.94 7.32
N MET A 162 5.52 -1.74 6.87
CA MET A 162 4.94 -2.33 5.66
C MET A 162 4.34 -1.27 4.71
N LYS A 163 4.84 -0.03 4.78
CA LYS A 163 4.32 1.10 3.98
C LYS A 163 4.37 0.84 2.46
N CYS A 164 5.32 0.04 1.98
CA CYS A 164 5.36 -0.39 0.58
C CYS A 164 4.12 -1.20 0.16
N VAL A 165 3.63 -2.09 1.03
CA VAL A 165 2.47 -2.93 0.80
C VAL A 165 1.19 -2.09 0.66
N GLY A 166 0.98 -1.17 1.60
CA GLY A 166 -0.17 -0.26 1.57
C GLY A 166 -0.23 0.59 0.29
N ILE A 167 0.92 1.11 -0.15
CA ILE A 167 1.01 1.87 -1.41
C ILE A 167 0.79 0.98 -2.63
N GLN A 168 1.31 -0.25 -2.64
CA GLN A 168 1.11 -1.19 -3.74
C GLN A 168 -0.37 -1.54 -3.94
N TYR A 169 -1.18 -1.59 -2.88
CA TYR A 169 -2.63 -1.74 -3.01
C TYR A 169 -3.27 -0.52 -3.70
N LEU A 170 -2.96 0.69 -3.25
CA LEU A 170 -3.52 1.93 -3.82
C LEU A 170 -3.11 2.13 -5.28
N GLU A 171 -1.84 1.90 -5.61
CA GLU A 171 -1.32 2.03 -6.98
C GLU A 171 -1.79 0.90 -7.90
N THR A 172 -2.09 -0.28 -7.36
CA THR A 172 -2.77 -1.35 -8.13
C THR A 172 -4.19 -0.93 -8.49
N ILE A 173 -4.94 -0.39 -7.53
CA ILE A 173 -6.29 0.14 -7.77
C ILE A 173 -6.24 1.32 -8.76
N ARG A 174 -5.27 2.23 -8.62
CA ARG A 174 -5.03 3.35 -9.54
C ARG A 174 -4.87 2.88 -10.99
N ARG A 175 -4.00 1.90 -11.22
CA ARG A 175 -3.76 1.31 -12.55
C ARG A 175 -5.02 0.67 -13.11
N PHE A 176 -5.79 -0.08 -12.32
CA PHE A 176 -7.02 -0.69 -12.81
C PHE A 176 -8.13 0.33 -13.13
N ILE A 177 -8.26 1.41 -12.34
CA ILE A 177 -9.18 2.51 -12.66
C ILE A 177 -8.77 3.20 -13.97
N ALA A 178 -7.48 3.45 -14.18
CA ALA A 178 -6.95 4.03 -15.42
C ALA A 178 -7.15 3.11 -16.64
N ASP A 179 -7.00 1.79 -16.48
CA ASP A 179 -7.26 0.78 -17.51
C ASP A 179 -8.76 0.56 -17.80
N GLY A 180 -9.68 1.23 -17.09
CA GLY A 180 -11.11 0.99 -17.18
C GLY A 180 -11.56 -0.39 -16.66
N LYS A 181 -10.74 -1.04 -15.84
CA LYS A 181 -11.00 -2.35 -15.21
C LYS A 181 -11.76 -2.18 -13.90
N ARG A 182 -12.54 -3.20 -13.52
CA ARG A 182 -13.24 -3.25 -12.23
C ARG A 182 -13.34 -4.67 -11.70
N CYS A 183 -13.18 -4.82 -10.39
CA CYS A 183 -13.27 -6.12 -9.71
C CYS A 183 -14.73 -6.56 -9.58
N LYS A 184 -14.98 -7.88 -9.58
CA LYS A 184 -16.28 -8.47 -9.21
C LYS A 184 -16.63 -8.16 -7.76
N ARG A 185 -15.74 -8.51 -6.82
CA ARG A 185 -15.90 -8.26 -5.38
C ARG A 185 -15.56 -6.81 -5.02
N THR A 186 -16.17 -6.32 -3.94
CA THR A 186 -15.77 -5.06 -3.30
C THR A 186 -14.44 -5.21 -2.59
N LEU A 187 -13.58 -4.20 -2.72
CA LEU A 187 -12.32 -4.08 -2.01
C LEU A 187 -12.45 -3.04 -0.90
N HIS A 188 -12.00 -3.39 0.29
CA HIS A 188 -11.78 -2.46 1.40
C HIS A 188 -10.29 -2.50 1.72
N VAL A 189 -9.53 -1.45 1.39
CA VAL A 189 -8.12 -1.39 1.80
C VAL A 189 -8.09 -0.79 3.21
N SER A 190 -7.55 -1.55 4.17
CA SER A 190 -7.47 -1.12 5.56
C SER A 190 -6.06 -0.73 5.96
N PHE A 191 -5.96 0.41 6.64
CA PHE A 191 -4.75 0.93 7.24
C PHE A 191 -4.99 1.03 8.74
N VAL A 192 -4.30 0.20 9.51
CA VAL A 192 -4.48 0.09 10.97
C VAL A 192 -3.31 0.76 11.70
N PRO A 193 -3.54 1.24 12.93
CA PRO A 193 -2.49 1.61 13.85
C PRO A 193 -2.08 0.40 14.70
N ASP A 194 -1.00 0.56 15.46
CA ASP A 194 -0.71 -0.17 16.70
C ASP A 194 -0.34 -1.66 16.49
N GLU A 195 0.36 -1.98 15.39
CA GLU A 195 0.73 -3.37 15.06
C GLU A 195 2.12 -3.76 15.59
N GLU A 196 3.03 -2.79 15.69
CA GLU A 196 4.43 -3.01 16.03
C GLU A 196 4.71 -3.03 17.57
N ILE A 197 3.72 -3.42 18.40
CA ILE A 197 3.80 -3.47 19.89
C ILE A 197 3.30 -4.77 20.52
#